data_AF-A0AAF0JMQ0-F1
#
_entry.id   AF-A0AAF0JMQ0-F1
#
_cell.length_a   1.000
_cell.length_b   1.000
_cell.length_c   1.000
_cell.angle_alpha   90.00
_cell.angle_beta   90.00
_cell.angle_gamma   90.00
#
_symmetry.space_group_name_H-M   'P 1'
#
loop_
_entity.id
_entity.type
_entity.pdbx_description
1 polymer ?
#
loop_
_entity_poly.entity_id
_entity_poly.type
_entity_poly.pdbx_seq_one_letter_code
_entity_poly.pdbx_strand_id
1 'polypeptide(L)'
;MTNYNILKKIFFLLLFTLFLVIFSACCIDTDTKTAVQPSQLINNTTQCNLSDEWISGVNVSTVPYLGSESIITNASFVARIGLCDKNVQEMLSHGSDIKGVIDFMPSRPKGWNKSSGPTLWVVYRGIDVYFYVNETQEIVERFEVVIPGDLYGKERLENYTRLYDGNGTAFAFNSSKIWFPT
;
A
#
# COMPACT_ATOMS: atom_id res chain seq x y z
N MET A 1 -12.41 68.12 -17.23
CA MET A 1 -12.14 66.85 -17.95
C MET A 1 -10.99 66.01 -17.36
N THR A 2 -10.42 66.36 -16.20
CA THR A 2 -9.23 65.71 -15.61
C THR A 2 -9.55 64.65 -14.54
N ASN A 3 -10.67 64.77 -13.83
CA ASN A 3 -11.04 63.85 -12.74
C ASN A 3 -11.46 62.44 -13.21
N TYR A 4 -12.05 62.32 -14.40
CA TYR A 4 -12.52 61.02 -14.90
C TYR A 4 -11.36 60.06 -15.24
N ASN A 5 -10.26 60.60 -15.78
CA ASN A 5 -9.07 59.81 -16.11
C ASN A 5 -8.32 59.34 -14.87
N ILE A 6 -8.35 60.10 -13.77
CA ILE A 6 -7.75 59.71 -12.50
C ILE A 6 -8.59 58.60 -11.85
N LEU A 7 -9.92 58.75 -11.83
CA LEU A 7 -10.82 57.73 -11.28
C LEU A 7 -10.72 56.40 -12.05
N LYS A 8 -10.59 56.46 -13.38
CA LYS A 8 -10.42 55.27 -14.24
C LYS A 8 -9.09 54.55 -13.98
N LYS A 9 -8.01 55.30 -13.72
CA LYS A 9 -6.70 54.73 -13.34
C LYS A 9 -6.72 54.07 -11.96
N ILE A 10 -7.38 54.70 -10.99
CA ILE A 10 -7.53 54.13 -9.63
C ILE A 10 -8.37 52.84 -9.68
N PHE A 11 -9.46 52.84 -10.46
CA PHE A 11 -10.28 51.64 -10.64
C PHE A 11 -9.50 50.50 -11.29
N PHE A 12 -8.70 50.79 -12.34
CA PHE A 12 -7.85 49.79 -12.98
C PHE A 12 -6.76 49.25 -12.04
N LEU A 13 -6.17 50.12 -11.21
CA LEU A 13 -5.17 49.73 -10.22
C LEU A 13 -5.78 48.78 -9.17
N LEU A 14 -6.98 49.08 -8.69
CA LEU A 14 -7.71 48.24 -7.74
C LEU A 14 -8.15 46.91 -8.34
N LEU A 15 -8.56 46.90 -9.62
CA LEU A 15 -8.91 45.66 -10.31
C LEU A 15 -7.67 44.77 -10.51
N PHE A 16 -6.53 45.38 -10.84
CA PHE A 16 -5.27 44.68 -11.04
C PHE A 16 -4.70 44.10 -9.73
N THR A 17 -4.77 44.85 -8.62
CA THR A 17 -4.38 44.33 -7.31
C THR A 17 -5.31 43.22 -6.83
N LEU A 18 -6.63 43.33 -7.06
CA LEU A 18 -7.58 42.26 -6.75
C LEU A 18 -7.29 40.99 -7.57
N PHE A 19 -6.95 41.13 -8.85
CA PHE A 19 -6.59 40.02 -9.72
C PHE A 19 -5.29 39.32 -9.26
N LEU A 20 -4.29 40.08 -8.81
CA LEU A 20 -3.05 39.54 -8.23
C LEU A 20 -3.30 38.79 -6.91
N VAL A 21 -4.19 39.28 -6.05
CA VAL A 21 -4.55 38.60 -4.80
C VAL A 21 -5.25 37.26 -5.10
N ILE A 22 -6.18 37.22 -6.06
CA ILE A 22 -6.87 35.99 -6.46
C ILE A 22 -5.90 34.99 -7.12
N PHE A 23 -4.97 35.45 -7.96
CA PHE A 23 -3.93 34.58 -8.53
C PHE A 23 -2.96 34.04 -7.47
N SER A 24 -2.62 34.84 -6.45
CA SER A 24 -1.80 34.36 -5.33
C SER A 24 -2.55 33.38 -4.42
N ALA A 25 -3.89 33.46 -4.34
CA ALA A 25 -4.71 32.54 -3.57
C ALA A 25 -4.98 31.20 -4.30
N CYS A 26 -4.65 31.08 -5.59
CA CYS A 26 -4.81 29.85 -6.37
C CYS A 26 -3.52 29.00 -6.44
N CYS A 27 -2.42 29.50 -5.87
CA CYS A 27 -1.10 28.83 -5.87
C CYS A 27 -0.53 28.61 -4.46
N ILE A 28 -1.38 28.65 -3.43
CA ILE A 28 -1.04 28.20 -2.08
C ILE A 28 -1.90 26.96 -1.79
N ASP A 29 -1.74 25.92 -2.60
CA ASP A 29 -1.66 24.59 -2.03
C ASP A 29 -0.30 24.55 -1.33
N THR A 30 -0.26 25.06 -0.10
CA THR A 30 0.75 24.63 0.86
C THR A 30 0.53 23.15 1.08
N ASP A 31 1.11 22.38 0.17
CA ASP A 31 1.58 21.03 0.32
C ASP A 31 2.69 21.06 1.39
N THR A 32 2.39 21.56 2.59
CA THR A 32 2.92 20.96 3.80
C THR A 32 2.28 19.59 3.91
N LYS A 33 2.68 18.70 2.99
CA LYS A 33 3.06 17.35 3.37
C LYS A 33 4.20 17.53 4.36
N THR A 34 3.85 17.90 5.60
CA THR A 34 4.45 17.24 6.75
C THR A 34 4.47 15.79 6.34
N ALA A 35 5.67 15.25 6.12
CA ALA A 35 5.87 13.84 5.87
C ALA A 35 4.88 13.15 6.78
N VAL A 36 3.86 12.48 6.20
CA VAL A 36 2.95 11.67 6.98
C VAL A 36 3.87 10.60 7.52
N GLN A 37 4.38 10.89 8.71
CA GLN A 37 5.02 10.00 9.63
C GLN A 37 4.19 8.71 9.53
N PRO A 38 4.81 7.56 9.21
CA PRO A 38 4.08 6.35 8.88
C PRO A 38 2.98 6.19 9.91
N SER A 39 1.76 6.37 9.40
CA SER A 39 0.56 6.54 10.20
C SER A 39 0.46 5.36 11.14
N GLN A 40 0.55 5.65 12.43
CA GLN A 40 0.17 4.77 13.53
C GLN A 40 0.64 3.32 13.32
N LEU A 41 1.84 3.03 13.82
CA LEU A 41 2.31 1.70 14.16
C LEU A 41 1.11 0.89 14.72
N ILE A 42 0.54 0.01 13.90
CA ILE A 42 -0.56 -0.85 14.30
C ILE A 42 0.08 -1.89 15.22
N ASN A 43 0.24 -1.54 16.50
CA ASN A 43 0.63 -2.45 17.57
C ASN A 43 -0.52 -3.43 17.85
N ASN A 44 -0.80 -4.29 16.88
CA ASN A 44 -1.59 -5.51 17.03
C ASN A 44 -0.83 -6.67 16.37
N THR A 45 0.50 -6.66 16.47
CA THR A 45 1.32 -7.82 16.18
C THR A 45 1.15 -8.80 17.32
N THR A 46 0.37 -9.86 17.08
CA THR A 46 0.71 -11.17 17.62
C THR A 46 2.14 -11.45 17.15
N GLN A 47 3.11 -11.06 17.99
CA GLN A 47 4.52 -11.23 17.70
C GLN A 47 4.81 -12.73 17.86
N CYS A 48 4.69 -13.52 16.79
CA CYS A 48 5.22 -14.88 16.86
C CYS A 48 6.72 -14.80 17.13
N ASN A 49 7.23 -15.84 17.77
CA ASN A 49 8.65 -15.95 18.05
C ASN A 49 9.39 -16.05 16.71
N LEU A 50 10.12 -14.99 16.35
CA LEU A 50 10.97 -14.97 15.16
C LEU A 50 12.21 -15.88 15.31
N SER A 51 12.25 -16.77 16.31
CA SER A 51 13.20 -17.88 16.39
C SER A 51 12.63 -19.19 15.82
N ASP A 52 11.32 -19.30 15.63
CA ASP A 52 10.68 -20.54 15.21
C ASP A 52 10.96 -20.87 13.74
N GLU A 53 11.27 -22.14 13.46
CA GLU A 53 11.43 -22.64 12.09
C GLU A 53 10.09 -22.96 11.42
N TRP A 54 9.06 -23.25 12.20
CA TRP A 54 7.71 -23.55 11.73
C TRP A 54 6.72 -22.50 12.23
N ILE A 55 6.10 -21.76 11.31
CA ILE A 55 5.07 -20.77 11.63
C ILE A 55 3.83 -21.06 10.79
N SER A 56 2.68 -21.20 11.45
CA SER A 56 1.39 -21.47 10.79
C SER A 56 1.42 -22.70 9.86
N GLY A 57 2.17 -23.73 10.25
CA GLY A 57 2.33 -24.96 9.45
C GLY A 57 3.31 -24.85 8.28
N VAL A 58 4.00 -23.71 8.12
CA VAL A 58 5.00 -23.48 7.07
C VAL A 58 6.41 -23.56 7.65
N ASN A 59 7.28 -24.37 7.04
CA ASN A 59 8.71 -24.36 7.36
C ASN A 59 9.39 -23.19 6.64
N VAL A 60 9.84 -22.19 7.40
CA VAL A 60 10.40 -20.95 6.85
C VAL A 60 11.72 -21.18 6.09
N SER A 61 12.48 -22.24 6.41
CA SER A 61 13.72 -22.58 5.69
C SER A 61 13.49 -23.14 4.29
N THR A 62 12.25 -23.55 3.98
CA THR A 62 11.86 -24.10 2.68
C THR A 62 11.20 -23.08 1.75
N VAL A 63 10.94 -21.86 2.23
CA VAL A 63 10.31 -20.82 1.41
C VAL A 63 11.31 -20.32 0.38
N PRO A 64 11.04 -20.50 -0.94
CA PRO A 64 12.01 -20.16 -1.96
C PRO A 64 12.10 -18.64 -2.14
N TYR A 65 13.30 -18.17 -2.46
CA TYR A 65 13.50 -16.84 -3.03
C TYR A 65 13.25 -16.92 -4.54
N LEU A 66 12.30 -16.12 -5.05
CA LEU A 66 11.94 -16.04 -6.47
C LEU A 66 12.21 -14.64 -7.05
N GLY A 67 12.86 -13.75 -6.30
CA GLY A 67 13.25 -12.42 -6.75
C GLY A 67 14.46 -12.42 -7.69
N SER A 68 14.77 -11.27 -8.27
CA SER A 68 16.05 -11.06 -8.94
C SER A 68 17.17 -10.95 -7.90
N GLU A 69 18.41 -11.28 -8.26
CA GLU A 69 19.59 -11.17 -7.36
C GLU A 69 19.92 -9.71 -6.94
N SER A 70 19.10 -8.73 -7.35
CA SER A 70 19.28 -7.30 -7.11
C SER A 70 19.11 -6.88 -5.65
N ILE A 71 18.33 -7.62 -4.86
CA ILE A 71 18.17 -7.36 -3.43
C ILE A 71 18.84 -8.49 -2.65
N ILE A 72 19.81 -8.11 -1.83
CA ILE A 72 20.42 -9.03 -0.87
C ILE A 72 19.45 -9.15 0.30
N THR A 73 18.65 -10.22 0.32
CA THR A 73 17.71 -10.52 1.41
C THR A 73 17.77 -11.99 1.80
N ASN A 74 17.37 -12.30 3.03
CA ASN A 74 17.24 -13.67 3.50
C ASN A 74 15.76 -14.09 3.43
N ALA A 75 15.41 -14.90 2.44
CA ALA A 75 14.03 -15.33 2.23
C ALA A 75 13.42 -16.01 3.46
N SER A 76 14.18 -16.82 4.20
CA SER A 76 13.70 -17.47 5.41
C SER A 76 13.39 -16.45 6.52
N PHE A 77 14.18 -15.39 6.64
CA PHE A 77 13.95 -14.31 7.60
C PHE A 77 12.73 -13.47 7.21
N VAL A 78 12.63 -13.08 5.94
CA VAL A 78 11.47 -12.36 5.40
C VAL A 78 10.18 -13.15 5.56
N ALA A 79 10.22 -14.44 5.21
CA ALA A 79 9.07 -15.34 5.37
C ALA A 79 8.65 -15.41 6.84
N ARG A 80 9.60 -15.46 7.76
CA ARG A 80 9.32 -15.49 9.20
C ARG A 80 8.53 -14.27 9.66
N ILE A 81 8.95 -13.08 9.27
CA ILE A 81 8.25 -11.83 9.58
C ILE A 81 6.87 -11.80 8.93
N GLY A 82 6.78 -12.13 7.63
CA GLY A 82 5.53 -12.11 6.88
C GLY A 82 4.48 -13.10 7.41
N LEU A 83 4.89 -14.31 7.79
CA LEU A 83 4.02 -15.34 8.37
C LEU A 83 3.48 -14.96 9.76
N CYS A 84 4.09 -13.97 10.42
CA CYS A 84 3.58 -13.38 11.65
C CYS A 84 2.48 -12.34 11.45
N ASP A 85 2.25 -11.88 10.23
CA ASP A 85 1.14 -10.98 9.97
C ASP A 85 -0.21 -11.71 10.13
N LYS A 86 -1.12 -11.11 10.90
CA LYS A 86 -2.44 -11.69 11.18
C LYS A 86 -3.24 -11.99 9.91
N ASN A 87 -3.10 -11.19 8.85
CA ASN A 87 -3.84 -11.43 7.61
C ASN A 87 -3.24 -12.65 6.89
N VAL A 88 -1.92 -12.83 6.93
CA VAL A 88 -1.27 -14.03 6.39
C VAL A 88 -1.70 -15.27 7.16
N GLN A 89 -1.72 -15.22 8.49
CA GLN A 89 -2.19 -16.33 9.33
C GLN A 89 -3.64 -16.71 9.00
N GLU A 90 -4.51 -15.73 8.82
CA GLU A 90 -5.91 -15.94 8.43
C GLU A 90 -6.04 -16.44 6.98
N MET A 91 -5.16 -16.04 6.07
CA MET A 91 -5.12 -16.63 4.72
C MET A 91 -4.73 -18.12 4.77
N LEU A 92 -3.72 -18.46 5.58
CA LEU A 92 -3.24 -19.82 5.75
C LEU A 92 -4.27 -20.74 6.42
N SER A 93 -5.03 -20.22 7.41
CA SER A 93 -6.11 -21.00 8.04
C SER A 93 -7.21 -21.41 7.04
N HIS A 94 -7.40 -20.62 5.99
CA HIS A 94 -8.29 -20.92 4.87
C HIS A 94 -7.66 -21.80 3.77
N GLY A 95 -6.43 -22.28 3.95
CA GLY A 95 -5.74 -23.15 3.00
C GLY A 95 -5.02 -22.44 1.85
N SER A 96 -4.52 -21.23 2.09
CA SER A 96 -3.69 -20.51 1.10
C SER A 96 -2.29 -21.10 0.96
N ASP A 97 -1.66 -20.81 -0.18
CA ASP A 97 -0.28 -21.21 -0.45
C ASP A 97 0.70 -20.05 -0.24
N ILE A 98 1.89 -20.36 0.30
CA ILE A 98 3.05 -19.49 0.19
C ILE A 98 3.79 -19.85 -1.10
N LYS A 99 3.93 -18.89 -2.02
CA LYS A 99 4.71 -19.13 -3.26
C LYS A 99 6.19 -18.88 -3.05
N GLY A 100 6.55 -17.87 -2.28
CA GLY A 100 7.94 -17.54 -2.01
C GLY A 100 8.13 -16.11 -1.54
N VAL A 101 9.39 -15.69 -1.48
CA VAL A 101 9.79 -14.30 -1.27
C VAL A 101 10.29 -13.73 -2.60
N ILE A 102 9.85 -12.51 -2.93
CA ILE A 102 10.21 -11.83 -4.18
C ILE A 102 10.67 -10.40 -3.96
N ASP A 103 11.33 -9.89 -4.99
CA ASP A 103 11.59 -8.46 -5.17
C ASP A 103 10.40 -7.83 -5.89
N PHE A 104 9.39 -7.43 -5.12
CA PHE A 104 8.23 -6.78 -5.73
C PHE A 104 8.43 -5.28 -5.79
N MET A 105 8.29 -4.73 -6.99
CA MET A 105 8.24 -3.29 -7.20
C MET A 105 6.81 -2.87 -7.57
N PRO A 106 6.09 -2.16 -6.69
CA PRO A 106 4.73 -1.73 -6.98
C PRO A 106 4.69 -0.85 -8.23
N SER A 107 3.62 -0.98 -9.00
CA SER A 107 3.29 -0.01 -10.03
C SER A 107 2.99 1.34 -9.36
N ARG A 108 3.80 2.36 -9.64
CA ARG A 108 3.64 3.72 -9.07
C ARG A 108 3.64 4.80 -10.13
N PRO A 109 3.01 5.97 -9.87
CA PRO A 109 3.08 7.13 -10.75
C PRO A 109 4.54 7.50 -11.06
N LYS A 110 4.77 7.96 -12.29
CA LYS A 110 6.10 8.38 -12.77
C LYS A 110 6.70 9.43 -11.82
N GLY A 111 7.91 9.18 -11.32
CA GLY A 111 8.64 10.10 -10.45
C GLY A 111 8.69 9.73 -8.96
N TRP A 112 7.98 8.68 -8.53
CA TRP A 112 8.15 8.13 -7.19
C TRP A 112 9.40 7.24 -7.14
N ASN A 113 10.18 7.36 -6.06
CA ASN A 113 11.40 6.58 -5.88
C ASN A 113 11.08 5.08 -5.92
N LYS A 114 11.83 4.36 -6.76
CA LYS A 114 11.85 2.90 -6.83
C LYS A 114 12.46 2.38 -5.53
N SER A 115 11.64 1.92 -4.59
CA SER A 115 12.13 0.97 -3.59
C SER A 115 11.41 -0.35 -3.83
N SER A 116 12.06 -1.22 -4.58
CA SER A 116 11.80 -2.65 -4.48
C SER A 116 12.16 -3.09 -3.06
N GLY A 117 11.35 -3.96 -2.48
CA GLY A 117 11.57 -4.47 -1.14
C GLY A 117 11.25 -5.95 -1.06
N PRO A 118 11.84 -6.66 -0.09
CA PRO A 118 11.53 -8.06 0.12
C PRO A 118 10.05 -8.22 0.45
N THR A 119 9.40 -9.12 -0.27
CA THR A 119 7.95 -9.25 -0.26
C THR A 119 7.58 -10.72 -0.14
N LEU A 120 6.77 -11.08 0.85
CA LEU A 120 6.18 -12.41 0.94
C LEU A 120 5.00 -12.52 -0.03
N TRP A 121 5.03 -13.52 -0.91
CA TRP A 121 3.97 -13.78 -1.88
C TRP A 121 3.07 -14.92 -1.39
N VAL A 122 1.82 -14.58 -1.14
CA VAL A 122 0.74 -15.48 -0.74
C VAL A 122 -0.29 -15.58 -1.87
N VAL A 123 -0.77 -16.78 -2.15
CA VAL A 123 -1.88 -17.00 -3.08
C VAL A 123 -3.11 -17.43 -2.30
N TYR A 124 -4.09 -16.53 -2.21
CA TYR A 124 -5.37 -16.77 -1.56
C TYR A 124 -6.45 -17.01 -2.60
N ARG A 125 -6.97 -18.24 -2.70
CA ARG A 125 -8.03 -18.62 -3.66
C ARG A 125 -7.72 -18.21 -5.12
N GLY A 126 -6.46 -18.35 -5.54
CA GLY A 126 -6.01 -17.96 -6.87
C GLY A 126 -5.75 -16.46 -7.06
N ILE A 127 -5.83 -15.65 -6.01
CA ILE A 127 -5.52 -14.22 -6.02
C ILE A 127 -4.13 -14.02 -5.39
N ASP A 128 -3.26 -13.31 -6.12
CA ASP A 128 -1.93 -12.96 -5.64
C ASP A 128 -1.98 -11.79 -4.65
N VAL A 129 -1.44 -12.02 -3.45
CA VAL A 129 -1.31 -11.03 -2.39
C VAL A 129 0.15 -10.93 -1.96
N TYR A 130 0.66 -9.71 -1.97
CA TYR A 130 2.06 -9.37 -1.75
C TYR A 130 2.20 -8.59 -0.45
N PHE A 131 2.87 -9.17 0.54
CA PHE A 131 3.11 -8.55 1.86
C PHE A 131 4.52 -7.98 1.92
N TYR A 132 4.62 -6.65 2.00
CA TYR A 132 5.90 -5.95 2.01
C TYR A 132 6.51 -6.00 3.40
N VAL A 133 7.70 -6.58 3.50
CA VAL A 133 8.38 -6.78 4.77
C VAL A 133 9.47 -5.73 4.93
N ASN A 134 9.51 -5.09 6.10
CA ASN A 134 10.64 -4.30 6.55
C ASN A 134 11.49 -5.15 7.48
N GLU A 135 12.62 -5.65 6.97
CA GLU A 135 13.56 -6.47 7.74
C GLU A 135 14.19 -5.72 8.91
N THR A 136 14.32 -4.38 8.83
CA THR A 136 14.92 -3.57 9.91
C THR A 136 13.96 -3.38 11.08
N GLN A 137 12.66 -3.23 10.78
CA GLN A 137 11.62 -3.04 11.79
C GLN A 137 10.95 -4.35 12.21
N GLU A 138 11.24 -5.43 11.50
CA GLU A 138 10.65 -6.76 11.70
C GLU A 138 9.11 -6.73 11.63
N ILE A 139 8.56 -5.95 10.69
CA ILE A 139 7.12 -5.83 10.46
C ILE A 139 6.74 -5.99 8.99
N VAL A 140 5.47 -6.31 8.75
CA VAL A 140 4.83 -6.08 7.46
C VAL A 140 4.31 -4.64 7.42
N GLU A 141 4.83 -3.82 6.51
CA GLU A 141 4.47 -2.40 6.42
C GLU A 141 3.13 -2.17 5.71
N ARG A 142 2.87 -2.98 4.69
CA ARG A 142 1.69 -2.91 3.83
C ARG A 142 1.53 -4.20 3.04
N PHE A 143 0.40 -4.33 2.36
CA PHE A 143 0.17 -5.37 1.38
C PHE A 143 -0.35 -4.79 0.06
N GLU A 144 -0.26 -5.57 -0.99
CA GLU A 144 -0.84 -5.27 -2.30
C GLU A 144 -1.54 -6.50 -2.85
N VAL A 145 -2.70 -6.26 -3.45
CA VAL A 145 -3.52 -7.32 -4.05
C VAL A 145 -3.47 -7.13 -5.55
N VAL A 146 -2.90 -8.11 -6.25
CA VAL A 146 -2.95 -8.13 -7.71
C VAL A 146 -4.23 -8.81 -8.11
N ILE A 147 -5.11 -8.02 -8.72
CA ILE A 147 -6.42 -8.45 -9.18
C ILE A 147 -6.24 -8.97 -10.61
N PRO A 148 -6.24 -10.30 -10.85
CA PRO A 148 -6.14 -10.82 -12.20
C PRO A 148 -7.35 -10.38 -13.04
N GLY A 149 -7.11 -10.19 -14.34
CA GLY A 149 -8.09 -9.58 -15.26
C GLY A 149 -9.31 -10.46 -15.53
N ASP A 150 -9.22 -11.76 -15.23
CA ASP A 150 -10.23 -12.80 -15.40
C ASP A 150 -11.03 -13.09 -14.12
N LEU A 151 -10.83 -12.32 -13.04
CA LEU A 151 -11.68 -12.41 -11.84
C LEU A 151 -13.16 -12.22 -12.21
N TYR A 152 -14.02 -13.10 -11.70
CA TYR A 152 -15.46 -13.07 -11.93
C TYR A 152 -16.10 -11.71 -11.60
N GLY A 153 -15.54 -10.98 -10.63
CA GLY A 153 -15.91 -9.60 -10.39
C GLY A 153 -15.02 -8.90 -9.37
N LYS A 154 -14.97 -7.57 -9.47
CA LYS A 154 -14.50 -6.67 -8.41
C LYS A 154 -15.51 -5.56 -8.22
N GLU A 155 -15.79 -5.21 -6.97
CA GLU A 155 -16.62 -4.06 -6.61
C GLU A 155 -15.73 -3.07 -5.86
N ARG A 156 -15.55 -1.87 -6.42
CA ARG A 156 -14.83 -0.78 -5.75
C ARG A 156 -15.85 0.12 -5.06
N LEU A 157 -15.81 0.13 -3.74
CA LEU A 157 -16.61 0.99 -2.89
C LEU A 157 -15.75 2.13 -2.35
N GLU A 158 -16.39 3.12 -1.71
CA GLU A 158 -15.72 4.35 -1.26
C GLU A 158 -14.50 4.07 -0.36
N ASN A 159 -14.59 3.05 0.50
CA ASN A 159 -13.58 2.79 1.53
C ASN A 159 -12.83 1.45 1.38
N TYR A 160 -13.23 0.61 0.44
CA TYR A 160 -12.64 -0.72 0.25
C TYR A 160 -12.99 -1.32 -1.11
N THR A 161 -12.28 -2.37 -1.49
CA THR A 161 -12.53 -3.19 -2.68
C THR A 161 -12.97 -4.58 -2.25
N ARG A 162 -14.03 -5.12 -2.85
CA ARG A 162 -14.43 -6.54 -2.74
C ARG A 162 -14.04 -7.30 -3.99
N LEU A 163 -13.53 -8.52 -3.81
CA LEU A 163 -13.22 -9.46 -4.88
C LEU A 163 -14.16 -10.66 -4.82
N TYR A 164 -14.53 -11.19 -5.97
CA TYR A 164 -15.44 -12.32 -6.11
C TYR A 164 -14.78 -13.47 -6.88
N ASP A 165 -14.86 -14.69 -6.34
CA ASP A 165 -14.24 -15.91 -6.89
C ASP A 165 -15.25 -16.84 -7.61
N GLY A 166 -16.45 -16.35 -7.91
CA GLY A 166 -17.54 -17.12 -8.52
C GLY A 166 -18.38 -17.91 -7.51
N ASN A 167 -17.86 -18.20 -6.32
CA ASN A 167 -18.60 -18.83 -5.22
C ASN A 167 -19.12 -17.80 -4.20
N GLY A 168 -18.72 -16.54 -4.33
CA GLY A 168 -19.15 -15.44 -3.47
C GLY A 168 -18.09 -14.36 -3.36
N THR A 169 -18.02 -13.71 -2.21
CA THR A 169 -16.92 -12.78 -1.90
C THR A 169 -15.70 -13.62 -1.53
N ALA A 170 -14.59 -13.46 -2.26
CA ALA A 170 -13.30 -14.04 -1.91
C ALA A 170 -12.75 -13.37 -0.64
N PHE A 171 -12.60 -12.04 -0.68
CA PHE A 171 -12.33 -11.18 0.46
C PHE A 171 -12.58 -9.71 0.08
N ALA A 172 -12.59 -8.84 1.09
CA ALA A 172 -12.58 -7.39 0.92
C ALA A 172 -11.28 -6.80 1.48
N PHE A 173 -10.81 -5.67 0.97
CA PHE A 173 -9.62 -5.02 1.50
C PHE A 173 -9.62 -3.50 1.27
N ASN A 174 -8.91 -2.80 2.14
CA ASN A 174 -8.50 -1.41 1.92
C ASN A 174 -6.97 -1.29 2.04
N SER A 175 -6.42 -0.08 2.19
CA SER A 175 -4.97 0.12 2.27
C SER A 175 -4.30 -0.48 3.52
N SER A 176 -5.05 -0.88 4.55
CA SER A 176 -4.51 -1.29 5.84
C SER A 176 -5.09 -2.60 6.40
N LYS A 177 -6.17 -3.11 5.83
CA LYS A 177 -6.87 -4.29 6.36
C LYS A 177 -7.47 -5.15 5.26
N ILE A 178 -7.44 -6.46 5.50
CA ILE A 178 -8.17 -7.47 4.74
C ILE A 178 -9.30 -8.01 5.63
N TRP A 179 -10.48 -8.20 5.04
CA TRP A 179 -11.65 -8.80 5.67
C TRP A 179 -12.02 -10.06 4.90
N PHE A 180 -11.98 -11.19 5.60
CA PHE A 180 -12.34 -12.49 5.06
C PHE A 180 -13.82 -12.80 5.30
N PRO A 181 -14.48 -13.50 4.37
CA PRO A 181 -15.83 -14.02 4.61
C PRO A 181 -15.82 -15.07 5.72
N THR A 182 -16.84 -15.07 6.57
CA THR A 182 -17.10 -16.10 7.59
C THR A 182 -17.80 -17.31 7.01
#